data_AF-X6MNR4-F1
#
_entry.id   AF-X6MNR4-F1
#
_cell.length_a   1.000
_cell.length_b   1.000
_cell.length_c   1.000
_cell.angle_alpha   90.00
_cell.angle_beta   90.00
_cell.angle_gamma   90.00
#
_symmetry.space_group_name_H-M   'P 1'
#
loop_
_entity.id
_entity.type
_entity.pdbx_description
1 polymer ?
#
loop_
_entity_poly.entity_id
_entity_poly.type
_entity_poly.pdbx_seq_one_letter_code
_entity_poly.pdbx_strand_id
1 'polypeptide(L)'
;MIITTFKRVGLRQRALNKRPIWNLIPYVLIRQLRQPNTYQVALDEQHQRAQYIKKLKGQQGALSKTTSPPESRHERSLIQKMESDKEIIQYLKESSSQNTSLYAAAIKRCSELKCPNSIIRIIEIVQSKHIHPDIIFYTTILHHLGMWNKFDLQKHYFQQWFEKQQDQFDHQLL
;
A
#
# COMPACT_ATOMS: atom_id res chain seq x y z
N MET A 1 -14.64 56.69 -35.33
CA MET A 1 -13.91 57.20 -36.50
C MET A 1 -13.88 58.72 -36.41
N ILE A 2 -12.76 59.30 -35.96
CA ILE A 2 -12.53 60.75 -35.91
C ILE A 2 -11.08 60.96 -36.40
N ILE A 3 -10.95 61.74 -37.47
CA ILE A 3 -9.70 62.16 -38.12
C ILE A 3 -9.65 63.68 -38.01
N THR A 4 -8.51 64.25 -37.58
CA THR A 4 -7.97 65.58 -37.96
C THR A 4 -6.62 65.76 -37.22
N THR A 5 -5.43 65.62 -37.82
CA THR A 5 -4.65 66.52 -38.71
C THR A 5 -4.38 67.95 -38.20
N PHE A 6 -3.10 68.27 -37.97
CA PHE A 6 -2.29 69.40 -38.50
C PHE A 6 -1.04 69.61 -37.60
N LYS A 7 0.22 69.48 -38.10
CA LYS A 7 1.12 70.51 -38.70
C LYS A 7 1.37 71.70 -37.74
N ARG A 8 2.56 72.27 -37.51
CA ARG A 8 3.86 72.32 -38.21
C ARG A 8 4.88 73.07 -37.31
N VAL A 9 6.17 72.66 -37.41
CA VAL A 9 7.39 73.50 -37.60
C VAL A 9 7.98 74.36 -36.47
N GLY A 10 9.30 74.16 -36.31
CA GLY A 10 10.30 75.16 -35.91
C GLY A 10 11.50 74.52 -35.18
N LEU A 11 12.53 73.98 -35.84
CA LEU A 11 13.80 74.66 -36.23
C LEU A 11 14.27 75.65 -35.14
N ARG A 12 15.49 75.64 -34.60
CA ARG A 12 16.82 75.12 -34.99
C ARG A 12 17.75 75.57 -33.85
N GLN A 13 18.81 74.83 -33.50
CA GLN A 13 20.21 75.33 -33.52
C GLN A 13 21.21 74.42 -32.79
N ARG A 14 22.27 74.12 -33.56
CA ARG A 14 23.70 74.05 -33.19
C ARG A 14 24.19 73.01 -32.17
N ALA A 15 24.68 71.92 -32.75
CA ALA A 15 26.09 71.53 -32.77
C ALA A 15 26.95 71.81 -31.53
N LEU A 16 27.37 70.73 -30.86
CA LEU A 16 28.72 70.60 -30.32
C LEU A 16 29.21 69.16 -30.50
N ASN A 17 30.33 69.04 -31.21
CA ASN A 17 31.17 67.86 -31.30
C ASN A 17 31.56 67.37 -29.91
N LYS A 18 31.48 66.05 -29.65
CA LYS A 18 32.43 65.28 -28.83
C LYS A 18 32.14 63.77 -28.95
N ARG A 19 33.20 63.09 -29.39
CA ARG A 19 33.54 61.65 -29.51
C ARG A 19 32.67 60.61 -28.76
N PRO A 20 32.53 59.38 -29.30
CA PRO A 20 31.80 58.29 -28.66
C PRO A 20 32.61 57.75 -27.48
N ILE A 21 32.09 57.96 -26.28
CA ILE A 21 32.56 57.26 -25.09
C ILE A 21 32.00 55.85 -25.18
N TRP A 22 32.88 54.91 -25.55
CA TRP A 22 32.74 53.51 -25.19
C TRP A 22 32.41 53.43 -23.70
N ASN A 23 31.33 52.74 -23.33
CA ASN A 23 31.34 51.88 -22.15
C ASN A 23 30.08 51.04 -22.04
N LEU A 24 30.31 49.73 -22.11
CA LEU A 24 29.73 48.73 -21.21
C LEU A 24 28.23 48.47 -21.38
N ILE A 25 27.87 47.86 -22.51
CA ILE A 25 26.87 46.80 -22.48
C ILE A 25 27.62 45.52 -22.12
N PRO A 26 27.43 44.91 -20.94
CA PRO A 26 27.96 43.58 -20.69
C PRO A 26 27.10 42.59 -21.48
N TYR A 27 27.49 42.37 -22.74
CA TYR A 27 27.41 41.06 -23.36
C TYR A 27 28.35 40.13 -22.59
N VAL A 28 27.96 39.72 -21.38
CA VAL A 28 28.55 38.55 -20.76
C VAL A 28 27.76 37.35 -21.26
N LEU A 29 28.26 36.87 -22.39
CA LEU A 29 28.21 35.49 -22.81
C LEU A 29 28.15 34.53 -21.60
N ILE A 30 27.04 33.81 -21.49
CA ILE A 30 27.03 32.35 -21.63
C ILE A 30 28.25 31.67 -20.96
N ARG A 31 28.32 31.72 -19.63
CA ARG A 31 29.14 30.77 -18.84
C ARG A 31 28.53 30.62 -17.46
N GLN A 32 27.49 29.78 -17.37
CA GLN A 32 27.27 28.86 -16.22
C GLN A 32 26.08 27.91 -16.46
N LEU A 33 25.86 27.48 -17.71
CA LEU A 33 25.21 26.19 -17.94
C LEU A 33 26.27 25.10 -17.80
N ARG A 34 26.48 24.61 -16.57
CA ARG A 34 26.86 23.21 -16.27
C ARG A 34 27.00 23.01 -14.76
N GLN A 35 25.91 22.63 -14.11
CA GLN A 35 25.98 21.55 -13.12
C GLN A 35 25.03 20.41 -13.57
N PRO A 36 25.41 19.62 -14.59
CA PRO A 36 24.62 18.46 -15.00
C PRO A 36 24.83 17.27 -14.05
N ASN A 37 25.83 17.30 -13.16
CA ASN A 37 26.20 16.13 -12.37
C ASN A 37 25.47 16.01 -11.02
N THR A 38 25.09 17.10 -10.36
CA THR A 38 24.57 17.01 -8.99
C THR A 38 23.18 16.37 -8.93
N TYR A 39 22.33 16.70 -9.91
CA TYR A 39 21.00 16.09 -10.02
C TYR A 39 21.07 14.63 -10.47
N GLN A 40 21.96 14.31 -11.40
CA GLN A 40 22.18 12.95 -11.88
C GLN A 40 22.71 12.05 -10.76
N VAL A 41 23.67 12.54 -9.97
CA VAL A 41 24.24 11.83 -8.81
C VAL A 41 23.17 11.58 -7.74
N ALA A 42 22.30 12.55 -7.44
CA ALA A 42 21.20 12.35 -6.50
C ALA A 42 20.18 11.29 -6.99
N LEU A 43 19.89 11.29 -8.29
CA LEU A 43 18.98 10.32 -8.91
C LEU A 43 19.59 8.90 -8.92
N ASP A 44 20.88 8.80 -9.19
CA ASP A 44 21.63 7.54 -9.16
C ASP A 44 21.75 7.00 -7.73
N GLU A 45 22.02 7.86 -6.73
CA GLU A 45 22.00 7.49 -5.31
C GLU A 45 20.63 7.00 -4.86
N GLN A 46 19.55 7.67 -5.30
CA GLN A 46 18.19 7.25 -5.00
C GLN A 46 17.86 5.90 -5.65
N HIS A 47 18.31 5.68 -6.88
CA HIS A 47 18.13 4.42 -7.59
C HIS A 47 18.91 3.29 -6.92
N GLN A 48 20.16 3.53 -6.51
CA GLN A 48 20.98 2.56 -5.78
C GLN A 48 20.38 2.20 -4.42
N ARG A 49 19.86 3.18 -3.67
CA ARG A 49 19.11 2.92 -2.43
C ARG A 49 17.87 2.07 -2.69
N ALA A 50 17.09 2.39 -3.73
CA ALA A 50 15.91 1.61 -4.08
C ALA A 50 16.26 0.17 -4.48
N GLN A 51 17.33 -0.03 -5.23
CA GLN A 51 17.82 -1.37 -5.57
C GLN A 51 18.33 -2.13 -4.34
N TYR A 52 19.05 -1.46 -3.45
CA TYR A 52 19.53 -2.05 -2.20
C TYR A 52 18.37 -2.47 -1.30
N ILE A 53 17.36 -1.62 -1.14
CA ILE A 53 16.12 -1.95 -0.41
C ILE A 53 15.37 -3.11 -1.07
N LYS A 54 15.28 -3.15 -2.41
CA LYS A 54 14.69 -4.29 -3.14
C LYS A 54 15.47 -5.58 -2.91
N LYS A 55 16.80 -5.55 -2.87
CA LYS A 55 17.64 -6.72 -2.56
C LYS A 55 17.45 -7.18 -1.13
N LEU A 56 17.41 -6.26 -0.15
CA LEU A 56 17.11 -6.60 1.24
C LEU A 56 15.71 -7.21 1.40
N LYS A 57 14.69 -6.63 0.73
CA LYS A 57 13.32 -7.18 0.72
C LYS A 57 13.22 -8.52 -0.02
N GLY A 58 13.97 -8.71 -1.10
CA GLY A 58 14.05 -9.99 -1.81
C GLY A 58 14.75 -11.07 -0.98
N GLN A 59 15.80 -10.70 -0.24
CA GLN A 59 16.47 -11.60 0.70
C GLN A 59 15.59 -11.92 1.91
N GLN A 60 14.91 -10.93 2.49
CA GLN A 60 13.92 -11.16 3.55
C GLN A 60 12.74 -12.00 3.06
N GLY A 61 12.23 -11.75 1.85
CA GLY A 61 11.15 -12.55 1.25
C GLY A 61 11.57 -13.98 0.90
N ALA A 62 12.86 -14.22 0.65
CA ALA A 62 13.42 -15.56 0.46
C ALA A 62 13.73 -16.27 1.79
N LEU A 63 14.11 -15.53 2.85
CA LEU A 63 14.41 -16.05 4.18
C LEU A 63 13.18 -16.24 5.07
N SER A 64 12.09 -15.51 4.85
CA SER A 64 10.81 -15.73 5.52
C SER A 64 10.00 -16.83 4.83
N LYS A 65 10.66 -17.89 4.38
CA LYS A 65 10.06 -19.23 4.48
C LYS A 65 10.09 -19.62 5.94
N THR A 66 9.33 -18.90 6.75
CA THR A 66 8.97 -19.31 8.11
C THR A 66 8.20 -20.60 7.89
N THR A 67 8.91 -21.73 7.92
CA THR A 67 8.29 -23.03 7.88
C THR A 67 7.39 -23.04 9.09
N SER A 68 6.08 -22.92 8.84
CA SER A 68 5.04 -23.03 9.85
C SER A 68 5.41 -24.20 10.78
N PRO A 69 5.28 -24.04 12.11
CA PRO A 69 5.69 -25.07 13.06
C PRO A 69 5.22 -26.45 12.57
N PRO A 70 6.05 -27.50 12.65
CA PRO A 70 5.73 -28.80 12.08
C PRO A 70 4.37 -29.34 12.56
N GLU A 71 3.98 -29.05 13.79
CA GLU A 71 2.66 -29.34 14.37
C GLU A 71 1.52 -28.73 13.54
N SER A 72 1.61 -27.45 13.20
CA SER A 72 0.60 -26.77 12.37
C SER A 72 0.47 -27.37 10.96
N ARG A 73 1.50 -28.03 10.42
CA ARG A 73 1.40 -28.71 9.13
C ARG A 73 0.60 -30.00 9.24
N HIS A 74 0.82 -30.75 10.31
CA HIS A 74 0.09 -31.99 10.56
C HIS A 74 -1.40 -31.71 10.79
N GLU A 75 -1.72 -30.74 11.66
CA GLU A 75 -3.11 -30.35 11.96
C GLU A 75 -3.85 -29.88 10.70
N ARG A 76 -3.21 -29.06 9.85
CA ARG A 76 -3.81 -28.63 8.57
C ARG A 76 -4.03 -29.80 7.60
N SER A 77 -3.10 -30.76 7.56
CA SER A 77 -3.24 -31.97 6.74
C SER A 77 -4.41 -32.84 7.19
N LEU A 78 -4.63 -32.95 8.51
CA LEU A 78 -5.80 -33.64 9.07
C LEU A 78 -7.10 -32.96 8.62
N ILE A 79 -7.21 -31.63 8.80
CA ILE A 79 -8.40 -30.88 8.37
C ILE A 79 -8.69 -31.06 6.88
N GLN A 80 -7.65 -31.11 6.03
CA GLN A 80 -7.83 -31.28 4.59
C GLN A 80 -8.44 -32.65 4.23
N LYS A 81 -8.23 -33.68 5.06
CA LYS A 81 -8.78 -35.02 4.86
C LYS A 81 -10.21 -35.17 5.38
N MET A 82 -10.68 -34.27 6.25
CA MET A 82 -12.02 -34.34 6.81
C MET A 82 -13.08 -34.18 5.72
N GLU A 83 -14.13 -34.99 5.81
CA GLU A 83 -15.17 -35.09 4.77
C GLU A 83 -16.43 -34.30 5.12
N SER A 84 -16.58 -33.89 6.39
CA SER A 84 -17.74 -33.14 6.85
C SER A 84 -17.36 -31.90 7.62
N ASP A 85 -18.21 -30.88 7.54
CA ASP A 85 -18.07 -29.67 8.35
C ASP A 85 -18.23 -29.96 9.85
N LYS A 86 -19.07 -30.94 10.22
CA LYS A 86 -19.25 -31.37 11.62
C LYS A 86 -17.95 -31.88 12.24
N GLU A 87 -17.22 -32.72 11.49
CA GLU A 87 -15.92 -33.25 11.91
C GLU A 87 -14.91 -32.12 12.11
N ILE A 88 -14.85 -31.18 11.16
CA ILE A 88 -13.99 -29.99 11.24
C ILE A 88 -14.32 -29.16 12.47
N ILE A 89 -15.61 -28.85 12.70
CA ILE A 89 -16.05 -28.05 13.84
C ILE A 89 -15.75 -28.76 15.16
N GLN A 90 -15.96 -30.07 15.25
CA GLN A 90 -15.66 -30.84 16.45
C GLN A 90 -14.16 -30.83 16.75
N TYR A 91 -13.33 -31.11 15.74
CA TYR A 91 -11.88 -31.07 15.87
C TYR A 91 -11.38 -29.70 16.33
N LEU A 92 -11.89 -28.62 15.74
CA LEU A 92 -11.51 -27.27 16.14
C LEU A 92 -11.93 -26.94 17.57
N LYS A 93 -13.04 -27.48 18.09
CA LYS A 93 -13.43 -27.27 19.49
C LYS A 93 -12.48 -27.97 20.46
N GLU A 94 -12.10 -29.20 20.13
CA GLU A 94 -11.23 -30.04 20.97
C GLU A 94 -9.74 -29.65 20.89
N SER A 95 -9.30 -29.10 19.76
CA SER A 95 -7.91 -28.68 19.57
C SER A 95 -7.50 -27.59 20.56
N SER A 96 -6.31 -27.70 21.15
CA SER A 96 -5.69 -26.64 21.95
C SER A 96 -4.91 -25.61 21.12
N SER A 97 -4.90 -25.77 19.79
CA SER A 97 -4.10 -24.95 18.88
C SER A 97 -4.58 -23.49 18.88
N GLN A 98 -3.66 -22.58 19.19
CA GLN A 98 -3.87 -21.13 19.05
C GLN A 98 -3.49 -20.62 17.65
N ASN A 99 -3.08 -21.52 16.76
CA ASN A 99 -2.57 -21.12 15.47
C ASN A 99 -3.71 -20.76 14.51
N THR A 100 -3.84 -19.47 14.20
CA THR A 100 -4.82 -18.89 13.25
C THR A 100 -4.87 -19.61 11.91
N SER A 101 -3.71 -20.08 11.44
CA SER A 101 -3.61 -20.78 10.17
C SER A 101 -4.34 -22.13 10.13
N LEU A 102 -4.55 -22.78 11.27
CA LEU A 102 -5.36 -23.99 11.37
C LEU A 102 -6.82 -23.66 11.05
N TYR A 103 -7.34 -22.60 11.66
CA TYR A 103 -8.70 -22.13 11.46
C TYR A 103 -8.89 -21.59 10.03
N ALA A 104 -7.88 -20.95 9.45
CA ALA A 104 -7.90 -20.55 8.04
C ALA A 104 -8.00 -21.76 7.09
N ALA A 105 -7.25 -22.84 7.38
CA ALA A 105 -7.37 -24.09 6.63
C ALA A 105 -8.76 -24.73 6.77
N ALA A 106 -9.35 -24.67 7.96
CA ALA A 106 -10.72 -25.13 8.20
C ALA A 106 -11.77 -24.36 7.39
N ILE A 107 -11.66 -23.02 7.34
CA ILE A 107 -12.55 -22.18 6.52
C ILE A 107 -12.46 -22.57 5.06
N LYS A 108 -11.23 -22.71 4.53
CA LYS A 108 -11.01 -23.14 3.16
C LYS A 108 -11.66 -24.50 2.91
N ARG A 109 -11.46 -25.47 3.81
CA ARG A 109 -12.05 -26.80 3.69
C ARG A 109 -13.58 -26.77 3.75
N CYS A 110 -14.18 -26.04 4.69
CA CYS A 110 -15.64 -25.88 4.74
C CYS A 110 -16.18 -25.23 3.47
N SER A 111 -15.44 -24.29 2.86
CA SER A 111 -15.79 -23.74 1.57
C SER A 111 -15.71 -24.79 0.46
N GLU A 112 -14.68 -25.64 0.41
CA GLU A 112 -14.58 -26.75 -0.56
C GLU A 112 -15.74 -27.75 -0.41
N LEU A 113 -16.16 -28.02 0.83
CA LEU A 113 -17.30 -28.87 1.17
C LEU A 113 -18.66 -28.19 0.93
N LYS A 114 -18.69 -26.95 0.45
CA LYS A 114 -19.91 -26.16 0.19
C LYS A 114 -20.76 -25.92 1.45
N CYS A 115 -20.10 -25.75 2.60
CA CYS A 115 -20.73 -25.48 3.90
C CYS A 115 -20.39 -24.07 4.41
N PRO A 116 -20.89 -22.99 3.77
CA PRO A 116 -20.51 -21.62 4.14
C PRO A 116 -20.98 -21.20 5.53
N ASN A 117 -22.07 -21.80 6.05
CA ASN A 117 -22.56 -21.51 7.39
C ASN A 117 -21.57 -21.92 8.48
N SER A 118 -20.71 -22.90 8.20
CA SER A 118 -19.70 -23.39 9.14
C SER A 118 -18.55 -22.39 9.30
N ILE A 119 -18.36 -21.46 8.34
CA ILE A 119 -17.42 -20.34 8.47
C ILE A 119 -17.78 -19.47 9.69
N ILE A 120 -19.07 -19.19 9.90
CA ILE A 120 -19.55 -18.41 11.05
C ILE A 120 -19.20 -19.12 12.36
N ARG A 121 -19.44 -20.42 12.43
CA ARG A 121 -19.10 -21.25 13.60
C ARG A 121 -17.60 -21.26 13.89
N ILE A 122 -16.76 -21.27 12.85
CA ILE A 122 -15.31 -21.19 13.03
C ILE A 122 -14.91 -19.83 13.63
N ILE A 123 -15.54 -18.73 13.19
CA ILE A 123 -15.31 -17.39 13.76
C ILE A 123 -15.68 -17.36 15.24
N GLU A 124 -16.84 -17.91 15.61
CA GLU A 124 -17.29 -18.03 17.00
C GLU A 124 -16.31 -18.85 17.84
N ILE A 125 -15.74 -19.93 17.30
CA ILE A 125 -14.71 -20.73 17.99
C ILE A 125 -13.45 -19.90 18.23
N VAL A 126 -12.96 -19.19 17.22
CA VAL A 126 -11.76 -18.34 17.35
C VAL A 126 -11.97 -17.24 18.40
N GLN A 127 -13.15 -16.61 18.40
CA GLN A 127 -13.51 -15.59 19.38
C GLN A 127 -13.64 -16.16 20.81
N SER A 128 -14.31 -17.30 20.98
CA SER A 128 -14.49 -17.93 22.30
C SER A 128 -13.19 -18.45 22.90
N LYS A 129 -12.19 -18.78 22.07
CA LYS A 129 -10.84 -19.14 22.51
C LYS A 129 -9.91 -17.94 22.74
N HIS A 130 -10.41 -16.71 22.56
CA HIS A 130 -9.62 -15.48 22.65
C HIS A 130 -8.35 -15.50 21.77
N ILE A 131 -8.42 -16.15 20.61
CA ILE A 131 -7.31 -16.20 19.67
C ILE A 131 -7.30 -14.88 18.90
N HIS A 132 -6.16 -14.18 18.92
CA HIS A 132 -5.97 -12.98 18.12
C HIS A 132 -5.84 -13.36 16.64
N PRO A 133 -6.85 -13.03 15.80
CA PRO A 133 -6.81 -13.41 14.41
C PRO A 133 -5.84 -12.52 13.64
N ASP A 134 -5.09 -13.12 12.71
CA ASP A 134 -4.15 -12.41 11.85
C ASP A 134 -4.80 -11.95 10.54
N ILE A 135 -4.05 -11.15 9.78
CA ILE A 135 -4.51 -10.65 8.48
C ILE A 135 -4.83 -11.78 7.48
N ILE A 136 -4.13 -12.91 7.58
CA ILE A 136 -4.34 -14.07 6.70
C ILE A 136 -5.71 -14.70 7.00
N PHE A 137 -6.05 -14.84 8.28
CA PHE A 137 -7.33 -15.36 8.71
C PHE A 137 -8.48 -14.45 8.28
N TYR A 138 -8.38 -13.13 8.51
CA TYR A 138 -9.42 -12.19 8.09
C TYR A 138 -9.61 -12.19 6.57
N THR A 139 -8.52 -12.11 5.80
CA THR A 139 -8.60 -12.14 4.33
C THR A 139 -9.21 -13.45 3.82
N THR A 140 -8.88 -14.58 4.46
CA THR A 140 -9.48 -15.89 4.14
C THR A 140 -10.99 -15.89 4.36
N ILE A 141 -11.47 -15.37 5.51
CA ILE A 141 -12.90 -15.26 5.79
C ILE A 141 -13.59 -14.40 4.75
N LEU A 142 -13.08 -13.19 4.52
CA LEU A 142 -13.71 -12.23 3.61
C LEU A 142 -13.79 -12.82 2.19
N HIS A 143 -12.72 -13.46 1.73
CA HIS A 143 -12.68 -14.13 0.43
C HIS A 143 -13.76 -15.20 0.32
N HIS A 144 -13.83 -16.14 1.27
CA HIS A 144 -14.80 -17.24 1.19
C HIS A 144 -16.25 -16.80 1.43
N LEU A 145 -16.50 -15.79 2.28
CA LEU A 145 -17.83 -15.20 2.40
C LEU A 145 -18.29 -14.56 1.08
N GLY A 146 -17.39 -13.83 0.40
CA GLY A 146 -17.65 -13.26 -0.92
C GLY A 146 -17.94 -14.33 -1.98
N MET A 147 -17.15 -15.40 -2.02
CA MET A 147 -17.39 -16.54 -2.94
C MET A 147 -18.78 -17.18 -2.78
N TRP A 148 -19.31 -17.20 -1.55
CA TRP A 148 -20.62 -17.78 -1.23
C TRP A 148 -21.76 -16.76 -1.20
N ASN A 149 -21.56 -15.56 -1.78
CA ASN A 149 -22.54 -14.47 -1.82
C ASN A 149 -23.06 -14.05 -0.43
N LYS A 150 -22.24 -14.19 0.61
CA LYS A 150 -22.55 -13.77 1.98
C LYS A 150 -22.09 -12.31 2.20
N PHE A 151 -22.46 -11.41 1.29
CA PHE A 151 -21.94 -10.04 1.26
C PHE A 151 -22.30 -9.23 2.51
N ASP A 152 -23.49 -9.43 3.09
CA ASP A 152 -23.89 -8.73 4.32
C ASP A 152 -22.97 -9.11 5.49
N LEU A 153 -22.65 -10.40 5.63
CA LEU A 153 -21.71 -10.90 6.64
C LEU A 153 -20.28 -10.45 6.34
N GLN A 154 -19.87 -10.50 5.08
CA GLN A 154 -18.54 -10.03 4.65
C GLN A 154 -18.37 -8.55 5.02
N LYS A 155 -19.35 -7.71 4.70
CA LYS A 155 -19.37 -6.29 5.06
C LYS A 155 -19.33 -6.13 6.58
N HIS A 156 -20.20 -6.81 7.31
CA HIS A 156 -20.23 -6.74 8.77
C HIS A 156 -18.86 -7.01 9.41
N TYR A 157 -18.21 -8.11 9.04
CA TYR A 157 -16.90 -8.45 9.56
C TYR A 157 -15.80 -7.50 9.10
N PHE A 158 -15.85 -7.04 7.85
CA PHE A 158 -14.91 -6.02 7.36
C PHE A 158 -14.98 -4.74 8.20
N GLN A 159 -16.18 -4.23 8.45
CA GLN A 159 -16.38 -3.03 9.28
C GLN A 159 -15.91 -3.27 10.72
N GLN A 160 -16.25 -4.43 11.29
CA GLN A 160 -15.86 -4.79 12.65
C GLN A 160 -14.34 -4.81 12.84
N TRP A 161 -13.59 -5.32 11.86
CA TRP A 161 -12.14 -5.52 11.99
C TRP A 161 -11.29 -4.37 11.48
N PHE A 162 -11.76 -3.62 10.48
CA PHE A 162 -10.94 -2.61 9.81
C PHE A 162 -11.41 -1.19 10.07
N GLU A 163 -12.72 -0.91 10.02
CA GLU A 163 -13.21 0.46 10.24
C GLU A 163 -13.02 0.90 11.70
N LYS A 164 -13.27 -0.01 12.66
CA LYS A 164 -13.06 0.28 14.10
C LYS A 164 -11.59 0.48 14.50
N GLN A 165 -10.63 -0.02 13.71
CA GLN A 165 -9.22 0.19 13.97
C GLN A 165 -8.79 1.62 13.63
N GLN A 166 -9.47 2.27 12.69
CA GLN A 166 -9.11 3.61 12.22
C GLN A 166 -9.42 4.68 13.27
N ASP A 167 -10.57 4.58 13.96
CA ASP A 167 -10.92 5.46 15.09
C ASP A 167 -9.93 5.35 16.26
N GLN A 168 -9.29 4.19 16.43
CA GLN A 168 -8.36 3.96 17.53
C GLN A 168 -6.99 4.62 17.29
N PHE A 169 -6.56 4.74 16.04
CA PHE A 169 -5.33 5.47 15.68
C PHE A 169 -5.56 6.99 15.71
N ASP A 170 -6.75 7.46 15.33
CA ASP A 170 -7.08 8.89 15.35
C ASP A 170 -7.13 9.47 16.78
N HIS A 171 -7.50 8.66 17.78
CA HIS A 171 -7.47 9.06 19.19
C HIS A 171 -6.09 9.00 19.86
N GLN A 172 -5.10 8.32 19.28
CA GLN A 172 -3.71 8.29 19.79
C GLN A 172 -2.83 9.39 19.20
N LEU A 173 -3.34 10.12 18.19
CA LEU A 173 -2.64 11.22 17.50
C LEU A 173 -3.13 12.62 17.94
N LEU A 174 -4.03 12.70 18.93
CA LEU A 174 -4.47 13.93 19.60
C LEU A 174 -3.86 14.04 21.00
#